data_AF-A0A1S3DCH3-F1
#
_entry.id   AF-A0A1S3DCH3-F1
#
_cell.length_a   1.000
_cell.length_b   1.000
_cell.length_c   1.000
_cell.angle_alpha   90.00
_cell.angle_beta   90.00
_cell.angle_gamma   90.00
#
_symmetry.space_group_name_H-M   'P 1'
#
loop_
_entity.id
_entity.type
_entity.pdbx_description
1 polymer ?
#
loop_
_entity_poly.entity_id
_entity_poly.type
_entity_poly.pdbx_seq_one_letter_code
_entity_poly.pdbx_strand_id
1 'polypeptide(L)'
;MHHFCIDLQFCMVCLYDTVVVDVHNKMMGKTVTLHWHGLYQRYTPFMDGVQFVTQCPILHNTKFRYKFPAVPDGTFFYHSHIALQKMDGIEGSFIIREPRSIDKTAPLWDYDLPSHVIIITDWLHDMTDEKYPGFLRTNTGNFPETYLINGKNNYVYVSNNYIYAP
;
A
#
# COMPACT_ATOMS: atom_id res chain seq x y z
N MET A 1 -18.68 9.19 12.44
CA MET A 1 -19.12 8.04 11.62
C MET A 1 -17.92 7.13 11.45
N HIS A 2 -18.06 5.81 11.59
CA HIS A 2 -16.95 4.87 11.37
C HIS A 2 -16.96 4.45 9.90
N HIS A 3 -16.03 4.97 9.10
CA HIS A 3 -15.79 4.45 7.75
C HIS A 3 -14.82 3.26 7.85
N PHE A 4 -15.26 2.11 7.36
CA PHE A 4 -14.46 0.90 7.29
C PHE A 4 -13.76 0.84 5.93
N CYS A 5 -12.44 0.68 5.91
CA CYS A 5 -11.72 0.29 4.69
C CYS A 5 -12.04 -1.20 4.44
N ILE A 6 -13.10 -1.49 3.66
CA ILE A 6 -13.63 -2.87 3.52
C ILE A 6 -12.84 -3.69 2.48
N ASP A 7 -12.07 -3.05 1.59
CA ASP A 7 -11.24 -3.72 0.60
C ASP A 7 -9.79 -3.20 0.64
N LEU A 8 -8.83 -4.10 0.86
CA LEU A 8 -7.39 -3.83 1.03
C LEU A 8 -6.68 -3.34 -0.25
N GLN A 9 -7.35 -2.69 -1.19
CA GLN A 9 -6.70 -1.99 -2.31
C GLN A 9 -6.97 -0.48 -2.32
N PHE A 10 -8.06 -0.03 -1.68
CA PHE A 10 -8.49 1.36 -1.72
C PHE A 10 -9.18 1.73 -0.41
N CYS A 11 -8.63 2.71 0.31
CA CYS A 11 -9.32 3.34 1.43
C CYS A 11 -9.48 4.84 1.21
N MET A 12 -10.69 5.34 1.44
CA MET A 12 -11.02 6.76 1.37
C MET A 12 -11.85 7.14 2.60
N VAL A 13 -11.40 8.15 3.33
CA VAL A 13 -12.03 8.65 4.57
C VAL A 13 -12.05 10.17 4.57
N CYS A 14 -12.78 10.78 5.50
CA CYS A 14 -12.78 12.24 5.66
C CYS A 14 -11.72 12.69 6.66
N LEU A 15 -11.23 13.92 6.50
CA LEU A 15 -10.38 14.59 7.49
C LEU A 15 -11.04 14.54 8.88
N TYR A 16 -10.24 14.17 9.89
CA TYR A 16 -10.67 13.95 11.28
C TYR A 16 -11.54 12.72 11.57
N ASP A 17 -11.82 11.86 10.58
CA ASP A 17 -12.38 10.55 10.88
C ASP A 17 -11.42 9.74 11.78
N THR A 18 -11.96 8.79 12.55
CA THR A 18 -11.14 7.78 13.22
C THR A 18 -11.08 6.55 12.34
N VAL A 19 -9.88 6.24 11.86
CA VAL A 19 -9.58 5.07 11.05
C VAL A 19 -9.44 3.88 11.97
N VAL A 20 -10.13 2.78 11.66
CA VAL A 20 -10.01 1.51 12.38
C VAL A 20 -9.84 0.39 11.36
N VAL A 21 -8.69 -0.27 11.38
CA VAL A 21 -8.37 -1.36 10.45
C VAL A 21 -7.94 -2.59 11.23
N ASP A 22 -8.67 -3.68 11.03
CA ASP A 22 -8.32 -5.00 11.57
C ASP A 22 -7.52 -5.78 10.53
N VAL A 23 -6.21 -5.95 10.79
CA VAL A 23 -5.33 -6.74 9.93
C VAL A 23 -5.29 -8.17 10.47
N HIS A 24 -5.77 -9.11 9.67
CA HIS A 24 -5.76 -10.54 9.97
C HIS A 24 -4.68 -11.21 9.14
N ASN A 25 -3.58 -11.63 9.76
CA ASN A 25 -2.50 -12.29 9.02
C ASN A 25 -2.84 -13.75 8.76
N LYS A 26 -3.15 -14.10 7.51
CA LYS A 26 -3.41 -15.48 7.07
C LYS A 26 -2.23 -16.11 6.33
N MET A 27 -1.11 -15.40 6.15
CA MET A 27 0.05 -15.93 5.43
C MET A 27 0.79 -16.95 6.30
N MET A 28 0.89 -18.20 5.84
CA MET A 28 1.56 -19.27 6.58
C MET A 28 3.07 -19.00 6.66
N GLY A 29 3.63 -19.09 7.87
CA GLY A 29 5.07 -18.92 8.09
C GLY A 29 5.60 -17.50 7.89
N LYS A 30 4.75 -16.53 7.53
CA LYS A 30 5.13 -15.12 7.32
C LYS A 30 4.47 -14.21 8.35
N THR A 31 5.17 -13.16 8.72
CA THR A 31 4.64 -12.06 9.54
C THR A 31 4.23 -10.89 8.64
N VAL A 32 3.47 -9.92 9.16
CA VAL A 32 3.13 -8.69 8.43
C VAL A 32 2.99 -7.52 9.40
N THR A 33 3.23 -6.30 8.94
CA THR A 33 2.76 -5.04 9.54
C THR A 33 2.35 -4.11 8.41
N LEU A 34 1.42 -3.19 8.64
CA LEU A 34 1.06 -2.16 7.65
C LEU A 34 1.50 -0.79 8.15
N HIS A 35 2.24 -0.06 7.33
CA HIS A 35 2.60 1.33 7.55
C HIS A 35 1.71 2.27 6.72
N TRP A 36 1.37 3.42 7.31
CA TRP A 36 0.47 4.43 6.75
C TRP A 36 1.30 5.60 6.22
N HIS A 37 1.81 5.45 5.01
CA HIS A 37 2.83 6.33 4.45
C HIS A 37 2.35 7.78 4.33
N GLY A 38 3.06 8.70 4.99
CA GLY A 38 2.75 10.13 4.99
C GLY A 38 1.84 10.60 6.12
N LEU A 39 1.26 9.69 6.91
CA LEU A 39 0.51 10.06 8.11
C LEU A 39 1.48 10.36 9.26
N TYR A 40 1.22 11.43 10.01
CA TYR A 40 2.11 11.87 11.08
C TYR A 40 2.11 10.97 12.32
N GLN A 41 1.06 10.18 12.52
CA GLN A 41 0.84 9.34 13.71
C GLN A 41 1.06 10.10 15.04
N ARG A 42 0.73 11.40 15.05
CA ARG A 42 0.90 12.26 16.22
C ARG A 42 0.01 11.74 17.35
N TYR A 43 0.59 11.53 18.53
CA TYR A 43 -0.05 10.91 19.69
C TYR A 43 -0.47 9.44 19.52
N THR A 44 -0.19 8.83 18.36
CA THR A 44 -0.46 7.41 18.06
C THR A 44 0.76 6.71 17.44
N PRO A 45 2.00 6.93 17.93
CA PRO A 45 3.21 6.39 17.27
C PRO A 45 3.22 4.86 17.20
N PHE A 46 2.55 4.18 18.13
CA PHE A 46 2.39 2.72 18.16
C PHE A 46 1.43 2.18 17.08
N MET A 47 0.81 3.06 16.27
CA MET A 47 -0.04 2.70 15.13
C MET A 47 0.66 2.93 13.78
N ASP A 48 1.94 3.30 13.81
CA ASP A 48 2.73 3.60 12.61
C ASP A 48 3.11 2.37 11.78
N GLY A 49 3.19 1.18 12.38
CA GLY A 49 3.33 -0.06 11.61
C GLY A 49 4.73 -0.48 11.22
N VAL A 50 5.76 0.14 11.79
CA VAL A 50 7.17 -0.19 11.51
C VAL A 50 7.62 -1.30 12.45
N GLN A 51 7.92 -2.47 11.89
CA GLN A 51 8.36 -3.62 12.68
C GLN A 51 9.62 -3.31 13.50
N PHE A 52 9.64 -3.77 14.75
CA PHE A 52 10.75 -3.58 15.70
C PHE A 52 11.10 -2.13 16.04
N VAL A 53 10.29 -1.17 15.59
CA VAL A 53 10.41 0.25 15.96
C VAL A 53 9.16 0.68 16.73
N THR A 54 7.99 0.57 16.10
CA THR A 54 6.72 1.02 16.69
C THR A 54 5.82 -0.13 17.12
N GLN A 55 6.04 -1.34 16.60
CA GLN A 55 5.33 -2.55 17.03
C GLN A 55 6.10 -3.84 16.75
N CYS A 56 5.68 -4.93 17.40
CA CYS A 56 6.05 -6.29 16.98
C CYS A 56 5.29 -6.69 15.70
N PRO A 57 5.87 -7.58 14.87
CA PRO A 57 5.19 -8.13 13.70
C PRO A 57 3.89 -8.88 14.05
N ILE A 58 2.88 -8.78 13.19
CA ILE A 58 1.64 -9.55 13.31
C ILE A 58 1.93 -10.98 12.85
N LEU A 59 1.88 -11.94 13.77
CA LEU A 59 2.22 -13.34 13.49
C LEU A 59 1.13 -14.04 12.67
N HIS A 60 1.49 -15.14 12.03
CA HIS A 60 0.54 -16.01 11.33
C HIS A 60 -0.66 -16.36 12.21
N ASN A 61 -1.87 -16.28 11.64
CA ASN A 61 -3.15 -16.56 12.28
C ASN A 61 -3.49 -15.67 13.49
N THR A 62 -2.83 -14.52 13.61
CA THR A 62 -3.14 -13.49 14.61
C THR A 62 -3.70 -12.24 13.93
N LYS A 63 -4.19 -11.31 14.75
CA LYS A 63 -4.73 -10.03 14.28
C LYS A 63 -4.17 -8.86 15.06
N PHE A 64 -4.12 -7.71 14.41
CA PHE A 64 -3.81 -6.44 15.05
C PHE A 64 -4.77 -5.37 14.54
N ARG A 65 -5.21 -4.49 15.45
CA ARG A 65 -6.10 -3.38 15.12
C ARG A 65 -5.32 -2.09 15.10
N TYR A 66 -5.21 -1.48 13.93
CA TYR A 66 -4.77 -0.10 13.80
C TYR A 66 -5.93 0.83 14.14
N LYS A 67 -5.67 1.86 14.95
CA LYS A 67 -6.65 2.89 15.30
C LYS A 67 -5.99 4.26 15.49
N PHE A 68 -6.21 5.16 14.55
CA PHE A 68 -5.59 6.49 14.54
C PHE A 68 -6.52 7.52 13.86
N PRO A 69 -6.32 8.84 14.12
CA PRO A 69 -7.08 9.88 13.43
C PRO A 69 -6.60 10.07 11.98
N ALA A 70 -7.52 10.28 11.05
CA ALA A 70 -7.25 10.62 9.65
C ALA A 70 -6.77 12.07 9.53
N VAL A 71 -5.47 12.28 9.74
CA VAL A 71 -4.78 13.56 9.54
C VAL A 71 -3.34 13.32 9.05
N PRO A 72 -2.81 14.17 8.16
CA PRO A 72 -3.45 15.30 7.48
C PRO A 72 -4.36 14.87 6.31
N ASP A 73 -5.07 15.79 5.66
CA ASP A 73 -5.74 15.55 4.39
C ASP A 73 -4.73 15.36 3.24
N GLY A 74 -5.15 14.68 2.17
CA GLY A 74 -4.34 14.45 0.99
C GLY A 74 -4.41 13.04 0.42
N THR A 75 -3.51 12.78 -0.54
CA THR A 75 -3.34 11.49 -1.22
C THR A 75 -2.15 10.76 -0.62
N PHE A 76 -2.42 9.63 0.02
CA PHE A 76 -1.42 8.77 0.67
C PHE A 76 -1.56 7.33 0.17
N PHE A 77 -0.77 6.44 0.74
CA PHE A 77 -0.87 5.00 0.54
C PHE A 77 -0.47 4.27 1.82
N TYR A 78 -0.87 3.01 1.95
CA TYR A 78 -0.30 2.11 2.95
C TYR A 78 0.44 0.99 2.25
N HIS A 79 1.37 0.37 2.98
CA HIS A 79 2.07 -0.80 2.49
C HIS A 79 2.57 -1.68 3.62
N SER A 80 2.90 -2.94 3.32
CA SER A 80 3.64 -3.75 4.29
C SER A 80 4.98 -3.11 4.59
N HIS A 81 5.32 -3.06 5.87
CA HIS A 81 6.61 -2.53 6.34
C HIS A 81 7.51 -3.64 6.92
N ILE A 82 7.38 -4.84 6.36
CA ILE A 82 8.26 -5.99 6.63
C ILE A 82 8.99 -6.39 5.37
N ALA A 83 10.33 -6.43 5.44
CA ALA A 83 11.21 -6.88 4.38
C ALA A 83 10.82 -6.27 3.01
N LEU A 84 10.60 -7.09 1.99
CA LEU A 84 10.23 -6.68 0.63
C LEU A 84 8.75 -6.92 0.31
N GLN A 85 7.90 -7.24 1.32
CA GLN A 85 6.50 -7.61 1.10
C GLN A 85 5.65 -6.54 0.41
N LYS A 86 6.06 -5.25 0.47
CA LYS A 86 5.44 -4.20 -0.33
C LYS A 86 5.48 -4.54 -1.82
N MET A 87 6.65 -4.99 -2.31
CA MET A 87 6.89 -5.33 -3.71
C MET A 87 6.13 -6.60 -4.13
N ASP A 88 5.76 -7.46 -3.19
CA ASP A 88 4.87 -8.60 -3.43
C ASP A 88 3.38 -8.19 -3.52
N GLY A 89 3.08 -6.89 -3.52
CA GLY A 89 1.73 -6.34 -3.72
C GLY A 89 0.94 -6.06 -2.45
N ILE A 90 1.56 -6.10 -1.25
CA ILE A 90 0.88 -5.66 -0.02
C ILE A 90 0.97 -4.13 0.08
N GLU A 91 0.16 -3.45 -0.70
CA GLU A 91 0.01 -2.00 -0.68
C GLU A 91 -1.36 -1.56 -1.21
N GLY A 92 -1.72 -0.31 -0.97
CA GLY A 92 -2.97 0.25 -1.45
C GLY A 92 -3.08 1.74 -1.21
N SER A 93 -3.99 2.38 -1.94
CA SER A 93 -4.22 3.82 -1.82
C SER A 93 -4.92 4.17 -0.51
N PHE A 94 -4.58 5.31 0.06
CA PHE A 94 -5.16 5.84 1.29
C PHE A 94 -5.45 7.33 1.14
N ILE A 95 -6.71 7.68 0.95
CA ILE A 95 -7.12 9.06 0.67
C ILE A 95 -7.83 9.64 1.89
N ILE A 96 -7.38 10.81 2.33
CA ILE A 96 -8.07 11.59 3.36
C ILE A 96 -8.62 12.84 2.68
N ARG A 97 -9.94 12.92 2.55
CA ARG A 97 -10.61 14.05 1.89
C ARG A 97 -10.94 15.15 2.87
N GLU A 98 -10.57 16.37 2.55
CA GLU A 98 -11.12 17.54 3.23
C GLU A 98 -12.52 17.88 2.70
N PRO A 99 -13.42 18.43 3.54
CA PRO A 99 -14.70 18.94 3.08
C PRO A 99 -14.54 20.05 2.04
N ARG A 100 -15.33 19.99 0.96
CA ARG A 100 -15.31 21.00 -0.12
C ARG A 100 -15.54 22.44 0.37
N SER A 101 -16.19 22.62 1.52
CA SER A 101 -16.41 23.94 2.13
C SER A 101 -15.15 24.59 2.69
N ILE A 102 -14.10 23.82 2.98
CA ILE A 102 -12.83 24.33 3.51
C ILE A 102 -11.65 24.14 2.54
N ASP A 103 -11.83 23.30 1.52
CA ASP A 103 -10.89 23.11 0.42
C ASP A 103 -10.75 24.38 -0.43
N LYS A 104 -9.55 24.98 -0.37
CA LYS A 104 -9.22 26.23 -1.10
C LYS A 104 -9.02 26.00 -2.60
N THR A 105 -8.79 24.75 -2.98
CA THR A 105 -8.50 24.31 -4.33
C THR A 105 -9.73 23.74 -5.04
N ALA A 106 -10.82 23.47 -4.32
CA ALA A 106 -12.12 23.06 -4.85
C ALA A 106 -12.68 23.89 -6.02
N PRO A 107 -12.40 25.20 -6.17
CA PRO A 107 -12.81 25.97 -7.36
C PRO A 107 -11.96 25.72 -8.62
N LEU A 108 -10.80 25.07 -8.49
CA LEU A 108 -9.86 24.85 -9.59
C LEU A 108 -10.22 23.63 -10.45
N TRP A 109 -11.18 22.81 -10.02
CA TRP A 109 -11.62 21.61 -10.71
C TRP A 109 -13.09 21.27 -10.44
N ASP A 110 -13.72 20.66 -11.44
CA ASP A 110 -15.13 20.28 -11.37
C ASP A 110 -15.33 19.00 -10.54
N TYR A 111 -14.42 18.04 -10.69
CA TYR A 111 -14.57 16.66 -10.20
C TYR A 111 -13.34 16.15 -9.43
N ASP A 112 -13.61 15.59 -8.26
CA ASP A 112 -12.67 14.77 -7.46
C ASP A 112 -13.36 13.43 -7.16
N LEU A 113 -13.23 12.50 -8.11
CA LEU A 113 -13.90 11.20 -8.09
C LEU A 113 -12.92 10.11 -7.62
N PRO A 114 -13.41 9.08 -6.90
CA PRO A 114 -12.59 7.91 -6.54
C PRO A 114 -11.88 7.25 -7.73
N SER A 115 -12.45 7.33 -8.94
CA SER A 115 -11.86 6.80 -10.17
C SER A 115 -10.63 7.56 -10.66
N HIS A 116 -10.34 8.75 -10.14
CA HIS A 116 -9.13 9.52 -10.47
C HIS A 116 -7.91 9.11 -9.64
N VAL A 117 -8.06 8.18 -8.69
CA VAL A 117 -6.94 7.68 -7.90
C VAL A 117 -6.12 6.69 -8.74
N ILE A 118 -4.83 7.00 -8.86
CA ILE A 118 -3.86 6.21 -9.62
C ILE A 118 -2.73 5.83 -8.69
N ILE A 119 -2.50 4.52 -8.51
CA ILE A 119 -1.28 3.96 -7.93
C ILE A 119 -0.47 3.31 -9.05
N ILE A 120 0.83 3.64 -9.09
CA ILE A 120 1.78 3.09 -10.06
C ILE A 120 2.82 2.29 -9.27
N THR A 121 3.01 1.04 -9.68
CA THR A 121 3.90 0.10 -9.00
C THR A 121 4.74 -0.61 -10.06
N ASP A 122 5.97 -0.96 -9.75
CA ASP A 122 6.72 -1.91 -10.54
C ASP A 122 6.33 -3.34 -10.15
N TRP A 123 6.52 -4.30 -11.05
CA TRP A 123 6.07 -5.67 -10.83
C TRP A 123 7.13 -6.68 -11.20
N LEU A 124 7.28 -7.66 -10.30
CA LEU A 124 8.16 -8.79 -10.44
C LEU A 124 7.34 -10.06 -10.68
N HIS A 125 7.79 -10.94 -11.58
CA HIS A 125 7.14 -12.24 -11.78
C HIS A 125 7.50 -13.29 -10.71
N ASP A 126 8.65 -13.10 -10.06
CA ASP A 126 9.10 -13.94 -8.94
C ASP A 126 8.79 -13.23 -7.61
N MET A 127 8.49 -14.01 -6.57
CA MET A 127 8.33 -13.48 -5.23
C MET A 127 9.65 -12.87 -4.73
N THR A 128 9.57 -11.79 -3.96
CA THR A 128 10.77 -11.04 -3.57
C THR A 128 11.70 -11.80 -2.63
N ASP A 129 11.20 -12.74 -1.83
CA ASP A 129 12.01 -13.63 -1.00
C ASP A 129 12.78 -14.68 -1.82
N GLU A 130 12.27 -15.07 -2.98
CA GLU A 130 12.95 -15.94 -3.94
C GLU A 130 13.97 -15.16 -4.78
N LYS A 131 13.61 -13.95 -5.24
CA LYS A 131 14.47 -13.10 -6.09
C LYS A 131 15.61 -12.44 -5.32
N TYR A 132 15.40 -12.11 -4.05
CA TYR A 132 16.37 -11.40 -3.21
C TYR A 132 16.77 -12.15 -1.93
N PRO A 133 17.35 -13.38 -2.02
CA PRO A 133 17.71 -14.17 -0.84
C PRO A 133 18.97 -13.64 -0.10
N GLY A 134 19.49 -12.47 -0.46
CA GLY A 134 20.64 -11.81 0.18
C GLY A 134 21.34 -10.82 -0.77
N PHE A 135 22.19 -9.93 -0.25
CA PHE A 135 23.01 -9.00 -1.06
C PHE A 135 24.04 -9.76 -1.90
N LEU A 136 23.62 -10.35 -3.03
CA LEU A 136 24.55 -10.89 -4.01
C LEU A 136 25.24 -9.69 -4.68
N ARG A 137 26.53 -9.53 -4.38
CA ARG A 137 27.42 -8.46 -4.87
C ARG A 137 27.59 -8.42 -6.40
N THR A 138 26.95 -9.32 -7.12
CA THR A 138 27.05 -9.49 -8.56
C THR A 138 25.76 -9.03 -9.23
N ASN A 139 25.88 -7.89 -9.89
CA ASN A 139 24.88 -7.19 -10.69
C ASN A 139 24.17 -8.14 -11.68
N THR A 140 23.03 -8.68 -11.27
CA THR A 140 22.14 -9.51 -12.10
C THR A 140 20.79 -8.82 -12.19
N GLY A 141 20.77 -7.69 -12.91
CA GLY A 141 19.55 -6.99 -13.36
C GLY A 141 18.34 -7.07 -12.42
N ASN A 142 18.30 -6.22 -11.39
CA ASN A 142 17.14 -6.08 -10.48
C ASN A 142 15.99 -5.28 -11.11
N PHE A 143 15.77 -5.47 -12.42
CA PHE A 143 14.74 -4.73 -13.14
C PHE A 143 13.39 -5.47 -13.02
N PRO A 144 12.29 -4.73 -12.86
CA PRO A 144 10.95 -5.28 -12.95
C PRO A 144 10.64 -5.72 -14.38
N GLU A 145 9.83 -6.77 -14.53
CA GLU A 145 9.37 -7.23 -15.84
C GLU A 145 8.33 -6.28 -16.44
N THR A 146 7.55 -5.59 -15.61
CA THR A 146 6.58 -4.58 -16.04
C THR A 146 6.28 -3.58 -14.91
N TYR A 147 5.45 -2.59 -15.21
CA TYR A 147 4.80 -1.73 -14.22
C TYR A 147 3.29 -2.04 -14.19
N LEU A 148 2.60 -1.71 -13.12
CA LEU A 148 1.15 -1.81 -13.01
C LEU A 148 0.55 -0.43 -12.74
N ILE A 149 -0.58 -0.15 -13.39
CA ILE A 149 -1.44 0.98 -13.10
C ILE A 149 -2.67 0.41 -12.41
N ASN A 150 -2.90 0.77 -11.14
CA ASN A 150 -3.99 0.24 -10.32
C ASN A 150 -4.04 -1.31 -10.33
N GLY A 151 -2.86 -1.93 -10.20
CA GLY A 151 -2.70 -3.39 -10.16
C GLY A 151 -2.87 -4.11 -11.51
N LYS A 152 -2.89 -3.38 -12.63
CA LYS A 152 -3.10 -3.96 -13.97
C LYS A 152 -2.05 -3.47 -14.95
N ASN A 153 -1.56 -4.39 -15.77
CA ASN A 153 -0.90 -4.10 -17.04
C ASN A 153 -0.89 -5.37 -17.91
N ASN A 154 -0.56 -5.21 -19.19
CA ASN A 154 -0.23 -6.31 -20.07
C ASN A 154 1.28 -6.58 -20.02
N TYR A 155 1.66 -7.84 -20.20
CA TYR A 155 3.04 -8.24 -20.38
C TYR A 155 3.16 -9.07 -21.66
N VAL A 156 4.18 -8.77 -22.47
CA VAL A 156 4.49 -9.49 -23.70
C VAL A 156 5.71 -10.36 -23.43
N TYR A 157 5.54 -11.67 -23.51
CA TYR A 157 6.67 -12.59 -23.45
C TYR A 157 7.36 -12.63 -24.81
N VAL A 158 8.64 -12.26 -24.86
CA VAL A 158 9.45 -12.38 -26.08
C VAL A 158 10.18 -13.70 -26.04
N SER A 159 9.74 -14.68 -26.84
CA SER A 159 10.49 -15.91 -27.09
C SER A 159 10.80 -16.03 -28.59
N ASN A 160 12.06 -16.33 -28.94
CA ASN A 160 12.51 -16.59 -30.31
C ASN A 160 12.08 -15.53 -31.36
N ASN A 161 12.14 -14.23 -31.04
CA ASN A 161 11.72 -13.12 -31.91
C ASN A 161 10.22 -13.12 -32.31
N TYR A 162 9.38 -13.86 -31.60
CA TYR A 162 7.94 -13.78 -31.76
C TYR A 162 7.30 -13.11 -30.54
N ILE A 163 6.44 -12.13 -30.81
CA ILE A 163 5.63 -11.41 -29.82
C ILE A 163 4.37 -12.25 -29.61
N TYR A 164 4.25 -12.87 -28.43
CA TYR A 164 3.00 -13.49 -28.00
C TYR A 164 2.30 -12.52 -27.05
N ALA A 165 1.16 -11.99 -27.48
CA ALA A 165 0.22 -11.32 -26.59
C ALA A 165 -0.72 -12.40 -25.99
N PRO A 166 -0.97 -12.40 -24.68
CA PRO A 166 -2.01 -13.22 -24.07
C PRO A 166 -3.42 -12.84 -24.56
#